data_AF-A0A3D4ZLA6-F1
#
_entry.id   AF-A0A3D4ZLA6-F1
#
_cell.length_a   1.000
_cell.length_b   1.000
_cell.length_c   1.000
_cell.angle_alpha   90.00
_cell.angle_beta   90.00
_cell.angle_gamma   90.00
#
_symmetry.space_group_name_H-M   'P 1'
#
loop_
_entity.id
_entity.type
_entity.pdbx_description
1 polymer ?
#
loop_
_entity_poly.entity_id
_entity_poly.type
_entity_poly.pdbx_seq_one_letter_code
_entity_poly.pdbx_strand_id
1 'polypeptide(L)'
;MVNGIDIFRDRLGQYNDQFAIIGGTACSILFHKSNLEFRSTYDFDIVVIMETLNSSFAKAFWDFIHEGGYAIQERSSGIPVFYRFSRPSNDTFPRMIELFSRIPDGFHLYKNSELIPIHISDEVSSLSAILLDDDSLI
;
A
#
# COMPACT_ATOMS: atom_id res chain seq x y z
N MET A 1 5.10 -15.60 -11.77
CA MET A 1 5.61 -14.20 -11.76
C MET A 1 4.50 -13.29 -11.24
N VAL A 2 4.77 -12.54 -10.17
CA VAL A 2 3.81 -11.58 -9.61
C VAL A 2 3.65 -10.44 -10.62
N ASN A 3 2.44 -10.21 -11.12
CA ASN A 3 2.21 -9.14 -12.10
C ASN A 3 2.39 -7.76 -11.46
N GLY A 4 3.05 -6.84 -12.17
CA GLY A 4 3.32 -5.47 -11.71
C GLY A 4 4.44 -5.29 -10.70
N ILE A 5 5.12 -6.36 -10.25
CA ILE A 5 6.23 -6.24 -9.27
C ILE A 5 7.44 -5.51 -9.83
N ASP A 6 7.76 -5.71 -11.11
CA ASP A 6 8.91 -5.05 -11.74
C ASP A 6 8.68 -3.54 -11.85
N ILE A 7 7.50 -3.13 -12.34
CA ILE A 7 7.14 -1.70 -12.43
C ILE A 7 7.08 -1.07 -11.04
N PHE A 8 6.52 -1.78 -10.05
CA PHE A 8 6.49 -1.31 -8.67
C PHE A 8 7.90 -1.10 -8.10
N ARG A 9 8.80 -2.05 -8.33
CA ARG A 9 10.21 -1.94 -7.92
C ARG A 9 10.93 -0.82 -8.65
N ASP A 10 10.70 -0.63 -9.94
CA ASP A 10 11.32 0.43 -10.74
C ASP A 10 10.89 1.83 -10.27
N ARG A 11 9.63 1.97 -9.83
CA ARG A 11 9.06 3.25 -9.41
C ARG A 11 9.31 3.57 -7.94
N LEU A 12 9.15 2.58 -7.05
CA LEU A 12 9.22 2.78 -5.60
C LEU A 12 10.42 2.13 -4.91
N GLY A 13 11.30 1.42 -5.63
CA GLY A 13 12.42 0.70 -5.04
C GLY A 13 13.46 1.57 -4.31
N GLN A 14 13.50 2.87 -4.60
CA GLN A 14 14.33 3.85 -3.88
C GLN A 14 13.81 4.19 -2.47
N TYR A 15 12.56 3.83 -2.15
CA TYR A 15 11.91 4.08 -0.86
C TYR A 15 11.76 2.79 -0.04
N ASN A 16 12.68 1.84 -0.20
CA ASN A 16 12.61 0.52 0.43
C ASN A 16 12.71 0.55 1.98
N ASP A 17 13.11 1.68 2.55
CA ASP A 17 13.13 1.97 3.98
C ASP A 17 11.79 2.52 4.48
N GLN A 18 10.85 2.83 3.59
CA GLN A 18 9.57 3.49 3.91
C GLN A 18 8.35 2.59 3.83
N PHE A 19 8.50 1.39 3.28
CA PHE A 19 7.41 0.43 3.21
C PHE A 19 7.92 -1.01 3.12
N ALA A 20 7.04 -1.96 3.43
CA ALA A 20 7.22 -3.38 3.18
C ALA A 20 6.02 -3.96 2.45
N ILE A 21 6.26 -4.80 1.44
CA ILE A 21 5.19 -5.62 0.84
C ILE A 21 4.99 -6.84 1.75
N ILE A 22 3.74 -7.11 2.14
CA ILE A 22 3.34 -8.25 2.95
C ILE A 22 2.37 -9.16 2.18
N GLY A 23 1.79 -10.14 2.87
CA GLY A 23 0.71 -10.97 2.33
C GLY A 23 1.14 -11.94 1.23
N GLY A 24 0.17 -12.31 0.39
CA GLY A 24 0.35 -13.33 -0.66
C GLY A 24 1.43 -12.96 -1.68
N THR A 25 1.59 -11.67 -1.96
CA THR A 25 2.63 -11.16 -2.86
C THR A 25 4.04 -11.37 -2.29
N ALA A 26 4.27 -11.03 -1.02
CA ALA A 26 5.56 -11.27 -0.36
C ALA A 26 5.90 -12.77 -0.31
N CYS A 27 4.91 -13.59 0.05
CA CYS A 27 5.03 -15.04 0.00
C CYS A 27 5.37 -15.54 -1.41
N SER A 28 4.68 -15.07 -2.45
CA SER A 28 4.95 -15.48 -3.83
C SER A 28 6.38 -15.13 -4.29
N ILE A 29 6.88 -13.93 -3.95
CA ILE A 29 8.26 -13.52 -4.26
C ILE A 29 9.29 -14.45 -3.59
N LEU A 30 9.07 -14.79 -2.31
CA LEU A 30 9.96 -15.67 -1.55
C LEU A 30 9.88 -17.13 -2.01
N PHE A 31 8.67 -17.65 -2.25
CA PHE A 31 8.42 -19.05 -2.62
C PHE A 31 8.64 -19.34 -4.11
N HIS A 32 8.88 -18.34 -4.96
CA HIS A 32 9.31 -18.56 -6.35
C HIS A 32 10.67 -19.30 -6.44
N LYS A 33 11.40 -19.43 -5.33
CA LYS A 33 12.61 -20.28 -5.19
C LYS A 33 12.33 -21.76 -4.94
N SER A 34 11.10 -22.12 -4.59
CA SER A 34 10.73 -23.47 -4.20
C SER A 34 9.37 -23.78 -4.82
N ASN A 35 9.37 -24.12 -6.13
CA ASN A 35 8.37 -24.72 -7.04
C ASN A 35 6.90 -24.96 -6.57
N LEU A 36 6.38 -24.17 -5.65
CA LEU A 36 5.06 -24.25 -5.07
C LEU A 36 4.23 -23.18 -5.77
N GLU A 37 3.24 -23.61 -6.54
CA GLU A 37 2.29 -22.71 -7.18
C GLU A 37 1.38 -22.09 -6.12
N PHE A 38 1.88 -21.01 -5.51
CA PHE A 38 1.03 -20.14 -4.71
C PHE A 38 0.08 -19.43 -5.68
N ARG A 39 -1.24 -19.50 -5.43
CA ARG A 39 -2.20 -18.62 -6.10
C ARG A 39 -1.86 -17.19 -5.72
N SER A 40 -1.01 -16.55 -6.50
CA SER A 40 -0.66 -15.14 -6.32
C SER A 40 -1.95 -14.35 -6.50
N THR A 41 -2.52 -13.87 -5.39
CA THR A 41 -3.45 -12.74 -5.48
C THR A 41 -2.67 -11.59 -6.10
N TYR A 42 -3.27 -10.91 -7.07
CA TYR A 42 -2.66 -9.81 -7.81
C TYR A 42 -2.70 -8.50 -7.00
N ASP A 43 -2.73 -8.65 -5.68
CA ASP A 43 -3.04 -7.62 -4.70
C ASP A 43 -1.77 -7.35 -3.89
N PHE A 44 -1.37 -6.08 -3.85
CA PHE A 44 -0.19 -5.62 -3.13
C PHE A 44 -0.64 -5.07 -1.79
N ASP A 45 -0.41 -5.85 -0.74
CA ASP A 45 -0.57 -5.40 0.64
C ASP A 45 0.73 -4.71 1.06
N ILE A 46 0.68 -3.41 1.28
CA ILE A 46 1.84 -2.57 1.57
C ILE A 46 1.70 -2.01 2.98
N VAL A 47 2.64 -2.34 3.86
CA VAL A 47 2.79 -1.69 5.15
C VAL A 47 3.67 -0.47 4.98
N VAL A 48 3.16 0.73 5.25
CA VAL A 48 3.97 1.96 5.29
C VAL A 48 4.58 2.17 6.67
N ILE A 49 5.79 2.71 6.70
CA ILE A 49 6.53 3.03 7.92
C ILE A 49 6.44 4.54 8.14
N MET A 50 5.42 4.94 8.89
CA MET A 50 4.99 6.34 9.05
C MET A 50 6.13 7.30 9.43
N GLU A 51 7.06 6.84 10.26
CA GLU A 51 8.19 7.60 10.80
C GLU A 51 9.22 8.00 9.74
N THR A 52 9.23 7.28 8.61
CA THR A 52 10.21 7.46 7.53
C THR A 52 9.60 8.07 6.27
N LEU A 53 8.27 8.22 6.23
CA LEU A 53 7.56 8.76 5.09
C LEU A 53 7.97 10.21 4.82
N ASN A 54 8.13 10.52 3.54
CA ASN A 54 8.42 11.87 3.09
C ASN A 54 7.63 12.25 1.83
N SER A 55 7.64 13.53 1.48
CA SER A 55 6.86 14.06 0.36
C SER A 55 7.25 13.45 -0.99
N SER A 56 8.50 12.99 -1.13
CA SER A 56 8.95 12.31 -2.35
C SER A 56 8.32 10.94 -2.50
N PHE A 57 8.20 10.16 -1.43
CA PHE A 57 7.43 8.91 -1.46
C PHE A 57 5.96 9.17 -1.78
N ALA A 58 5.32 10.12 -1.10
CA ALA A 58 3.91 10.44 -1.32
C ALA A 58 3.64 10.79 -2.79
N LYS A 59 4.50 11.63 -3.37
CA LYS A 59 4.44 12.02 -4.77
C LYS A 59 4.65 10.82 -5.69
N ALA A 60 5.70 10.03 -5.46
CA ALA A 60 5.98 8.86 -6.29
C ALA A 60 4.86 7.81 -6.22
N PHE A 61 4.24 7.63 -5.05
CA PHE A 61 3.10 6.75 -4.89
C PHE A 61 1.88 7.26 -5.66
N TRP A 62 1.56 8.55 -5.56
CA TRP A 62 0.49 9.15 -6.36
C TRP A 62 0.79 9.06 -7.86
N ASP A 63 2.01 9.35 -8.30
CA ASP A 63 2.43 9.20 -9.70
C ASP A 63 2.21 7.76 -10.17
N PHE A 64 2.55 6.77 -9.33
CA PHE A 64 2.28 5.35 -9.60
C PHE A 64 0.77 5.04 -9.73
N ILE A 65 -0.06 5.57 -8.83
CA ILE A 65 -1.53 5.41 -8.87
C ILE A 65 -2.12 6.06 -10.14
N HIS A 66 -1.62 7.22 -10.55
CA HIS A 66 -2.07 7.88 -11.78
C HIS A 66 -1.60 7.15 -13.04
N GLU A 67 -0.35 6.69 -13.08
CA GLU A 67 0.24 5.93 -14.21
C GLU A 67 -0.49 4.60 -14.44
N GLY A 68 -0.86 3.90 -13.36
CA GLY A 68 -1.67 2.68 -13.42
C GLY A 68 -3.16 2.93 -13.76
N GLY A 69 -3.61 4.18 -13.70
CA GLY A 69 -4.99 4.56 -13.96
C GLY A 69 -5.98 3.94 -12.98
N TYR A 70 -5.61 3.89 -11.70
CA TYR A 70 -6.49 3.37 -10.65
C TYR A 70 -7.64 4.33 -10.38
N ALA A 71 -8.84 3.77 -10.19
CA ALA A 71 -9.99 4.57 -9.79
C ALA A 71 -9.93 4.89 -8.29
N ILE A 72 -10.15 6.15 -7.93
CA ILE A 72 -10.41 6.56 -6.55
C ILE A 72 -11.82 6.10 -6.18
N GLN A 73 -11.93 5.29 -5.15
CA GLN A 73 -13.22 4.81 -4.65
C GLN A 73 -13.81 5.81 -3.65
N GLU A 74 -15.12 5.81 -3.49
CA GLU A 74 -15.82 6.60 -2.49
C GLU A 74 -16.68 5.69 -1.61
N ARG A 75 -16.72 5.99 -0.31
CA ARG A 75 -17.70 5.37 0.59
C ARG A 75 -19.10 5.89 0.24
N SER A 76 -20.14 5.17 0.68
CA SER A 76 -21.53 5.62 0.54
C SER A 76 -21.82 7.00 1.16
N SER A 77 -20.94 7.47 2.05
CA SER A 77 -20.96 8.81 2.64
C SER A 77 -20.33 9.91 1.77
N GLY A 78 -19.85 9.60 0.56
CA GLY A 78 -19.13 10.54 -0.31
C GLY A 78 -17.69 10.84 0.13
N ILE A 79 -17.15 10.07 1.07
CA ILE A 79 -15.77 10.23 1.54
C ILE A 79 -14.85 9.38 0.65
N PRO A 80 -13.82 9.98 0.02
CA PRO A 80 -12.84 9.24 -0.77
C PRO A 80 -12.09 8.19 0.03
N VAL A 81 -11.73 7.10 -0.63
CA VAL A 81 -10.93 6.00 -0.08
C VAL A 81 -9.50 6.13 -0.61
N PHE A 82 -8.57 6.47 0.28
CA PHE A 82 -7.15 6.65 -0.04
C PHE A 82 -6.22 5.62 0.60
N TYR A 83 -6.76 4.44 0.95
CA TYR A 83 -6.00 3.29 1.45
C TYR A 83 -6.12 2.06 0.54
N ARG A 84 -7.03 2.07 -0.44
CA ARG A 84 -7.27 0.94 -1.35
C ARG A 84 -7.51 1.41 -2.78
N PHE A 85 -6.62 1.02 -3.67
CA PHE A 85 -6.65 1.36 -5.09
C PHE A 85 -6.88 0.08 -5.88
N SER A 86 -7.90 0.04 -6.72
CA SER A 86 -8.27 -1.18 -7.44
C SER A 86 -8.67 -0.88 -8.88
N ARG A 87 -8.68 -1.93 -9.71
CA ARG A 87 -9.10 -1.85 -11.12
C ARG A 87 -8.25 -0.83 -11.90
N PRO A 88 -6.92 -1.01 -11.98
CA PRO A 88 -6.11 -0.19 -12.85
C PRO A 88 -6.62 -0.31 -14.30
N SER A 89 -6.51 0.76 -15.07
CA SER A 89 -6.77 0.72 -16.51
C SER A 89 -5.64 0.03 -17.29
N ASN A 90 -4.45 -0.02 -16.69
CA ASN A 90 -3.27 -0.69 -17.24
C ASN A 90 -3.04 -2.02 -16.51
N ASP A 91 -3.12 -3.14 -17.23
CA ASP A 91 -2.99 -4.49 -16.67
C ASP A 91 -1.54 -4.90 -16.34
N THR A 92 -0.56 -4.09 -16.74
CA THR A 92 0.84 -4.26 -16.29
C THR A 92 1.04 -3.88 -14.83
N PHE A 93 0.07 -3.18 -14.21
CA PHE A 93 0.09 -2.76 -12.81
C PHE A 93 -0.60 -3.79 -11.90
N PRO A 94 -0.31 -3.79 -10.58
CA PRO A 94 -1.02 -4.62 -9.61
C PRO A 94 -2.54 -4.40 -9.66
N ARG A 95 -3.33 -5.47 -9.60
CA ARG A 95 -4.80 -5.39 -9.71
C ARG A 95 -5.45 -4.64 -8.54
N MET A 96 -4.81 -4.72 -7.38
CA MET A 96 -5.17 -3.98 -6.19
C MET A 96 -3.90 -3.57 -5.43
N ILE A 97 -3.96 -2.42 -4.78
CA ILE A 97 -2.99 -1.97 -3.79
C ILE A 97 -3.76 -1.58 -2.55
N GLU A 98 -3.34 -2.12 -1.40
CA GLU A 98 -3.85 -1.78 -0.09
C GLU A 98 -2.73 -1.26 0.81
N LEU A 99 -3.00 -0.15 1.48
CA LEU A 99 -2.10 0.47 2.44
C LEU A 99 -2.48 0.08 3.86
N PHE A 100 -1.49 -0.41 4.57
CA PHE A 100 -1.54 -0.78 5.97
C PHE A 100 -0.50 0.02 6.76
N SER A 101 -0.72 0.19 8.05
CA SER A 101 0.24 0.82 8.95
C SER A 101 0.16 0.18 10.31
N ARG A 102 1.30 0.12 11.01
CA ARG A 102 1.29 -0.02 12.47
C ARG A 102 0.91 1.31 13.11
N ILE A 103 0.54 1.26 14.38
CA ILE A 103 0.38 2.47 15.18
C ILE A 103 1.77 3.08 15.38
N PRO A 104 2.01 4.34 14.96
CA PRO A 104 3.30 4.98 15.21
C PRO A 104 3.55 5.17 16.70
N ASP A 105 4.82 5.10 17.10
CA ASP A 105 5.19 5.30 18.50
C ASP A 105 4.70 6.67 19.01
N GLY A 106 4.00 6.67 20.15
CA GLY A 106 3.45 7.88 20.77
C GLY A 106 2.14 8.40 20.14
N PHE A 107 1.56 7.67 19.17
CA PHE A 107 0.26 8.01 18.61
C PHE A 107 -0.89 7.41 19.44
N HIS A 108 -1.79 8.25 19.95
CA HIS A 108 -3.00 7.78 20.61
C HIS A 108 -4.14 7.66 19.61
N LEU A 109 -4.54 6.43 19.31
CA LEU A 109 -5.75 6.19 18.53
C LEU A 109 -6.99 6.63 19.32
N TYR A 110 -7.89 7.35 18.65
CA TYR A 110 -9.25 7.47 19.15
C TYR A 110 -9.89 6.09 19.15
N LYS A 111 -10.64 5.80 20.22
CA LYS A 111 -11.32 4.51 20.42
C LYS A 111 -12.16 4.18 19.17
N ASN A 112 -11.89 3.02 18.54
CA ASN A 112 -12.54 2.50 17.32
C ASN A 112 -12.09 3.10 15.96
N SER A 113 -10.91 3.73 15.88
CA SER A 113 -10.35 4.09 14.56
C SER A 113 -9.70 2.86 13.91
N GLU A 114 -10.22 2.41 12.76
CA GLU A 114 -9.64 1.34 11.94
C GLU A 114 -8.68 1.88 10.86
N LEU A 115 -8.74 3.19 10.61
CA LEU A 115 -7.90 3.89 9.65
C LEU A 115 -7.04 4.92 10.35
N ILE A 116 -5.82 5.11 9.82
CA ILE A 116 -4.94 6.21 10.19
C ILE A 116 -4.71 7.11 8.96
N PRO A 117 -4.92 8.44 9.08
CA PRO A 117 -4.57 9.35 8.00
C PRO A 117 -3.06 9.46 7.88
N ILE A 118 -2.57 9.50 6.65
CA ILE A 118 -1.16 9.69 6.31
C ILE A 118 -1.03 11.10 5.74
N HIS A 119 -0.66 12.03 6.60
CA HIS A 119 -0.41 13.40 6.22
C HIS A 119 1.11 13.64 6.16
N ILE A 120 1.61 13.93 4.96
CA ILE A 120 3.04 14.09 4.70
C ILE A 120 3.38 15.55 4.38
N SER A 121 2.49 16.25 3.66
CA SER A 121 2.63 17.66 3.28
C SER A 121 1.29 18.21 2.80
N ASP A 122 1.05 19.51 2.95
CA ASP A 122 -0.12 20.22 2.42
C ASP A 122 -0.15 20.28 0.88
N GLU A 123 0.98 20.04 0.20
CA GLU A 123 1.09 20.07 -1.26
C GLU A 123 0.69 18.75 -1.93
N VAL A 124 0.53 17.68 -1.15
CA VAL A 124 0.20 16.33 -1.64
C VAL A 124 -1.07 15.85 -0.98
N SER A 125 -2.02 15.34 -1.78
CA SER A 125 -3.25 14.72 -1.26
C SER A 125 -2.92 13.68 -0.19
N SER A 126 -3.60 13.79 0.96
CA SER A 126 -3.38 12.87 2.08
C SER A 126 -3.76 11.44 1.71
N LEU A 127 -2.93 10.49 2.10
CA LEU A 127 -3.22 9.06 2.01
C LEU A 127 -3.89 8.60 3.31
N SER A 128 -4.28 7.33 3.37
CA SER A 128 -4.71 6.67 4.60
C SER A 128 -4.22 5.22 4.59
N ALA A 129 -4.14 4.60 5.76
CA ALA A 129 -3.81 3.19 5.89
C ALA A 129 -4.76 2.49 6.86
N ILE A 130 -4.99 1.20 6.62
CA ILE A 130 -5.66 0.30 7.56
C ILE A 130 -4.68 -0.02 8.69
N LEU A 131 -5.14 0.10 9.94
CA LEU A 131 -4.33 -0.25 11.09
C LEU A 131 -4.20 -1.77 11.19
N LEU A 132 -2.96 -2.25 11.29
CA LEU A 132 -2.69 -3.64 11.63
C LEU A 132 -2.93 -3.83 13.13
N ASP A 133 -3.61 -4.91 13.47
CA ASP A 133 -3.77 -5.35 14.85
C ASP A 133 -2.46 -6.03 15.31
N ASP A 134 -1.85 -5.53 16.38
CA ASP A 134 -0.57 -6.03 16.92
C ASP A 134 -0.66 -7.51 17.36
N ASP A 135 -1.86 -8.01 17.64
CA ASP A 135 -2.12 -9.41 18.02
C ASP A 135 -2.02 -10.42 16.85
N SER A 136 -1.77 -9.96 15.62
CA SER A 136 -1.73 -10.81 14.41
C SER A 136 -0.34 -11.34 14.05
N LEU A 137 0.71 -10.92 14.74
CA LEU A 137 2.09 -11.37 14.51
C LEU A 137 2.50 -12.34 15.63
N ILE A 138 2.04 -13.58 15.51
CA ILE A 138 2.48 -14.72 16.33
C ILE A 138 3.57 -15.49 15.59
#